data_AF-A0A2I0QG42-F1
#
_entry.id   AF-A0A2I0QG42-F1
#
_cell.length_a   1.000
_cell.length_b   1.000
_cell.length_c   1.000
_cell.angle_alpha   90.00
_cell.angle_beta   90.00
_cell.angle_gamma   90.00
#
_symmetry.space_group_name_H-M   'P 1'
#
loop_
_entity.id
_entity.type
_entity.pdbx_description
1 polymer ?
#
loop_
_entity_poly.entity_id
_entity_poly.type
_entity_poly.pdbx_seq_one_letter_code
_entity_poly.pdbx_strand_id
1 'polypeptide(L)' 'MEKLKFADAKNIVAENLKALFNVGEFEITYVEEKEDVWKINAEFKEITSTGKRYTSALFGIDAITGEVKEFRKDYMGRF' A
#
# COMPACT_ATOMS: atom_id res chain seq x y z
N MET A 1 -23.70 -4.71 1.54
CA MET A 1 -22.69 -3.66 1.72
C MET A 1 -22.01 -3.45 0.39
N GLU A 2 -21.76 -2.19 0.01
CA GLU A 2 -21.00 -1.87 -1.19
C GLU A 2 -19.50 -2.04 -0.88
N LYS A 3 -18.76 -2.65 -1.80
CA LYS A 3 -17.31 -2.82 -1.67
C LYS A 3 -16.59 -1.54 -2.08
N LEU A 4 -15.47 -1.27 -1.43
CA LEU A 4 -14.52 -0.25 -1.84
C LEU A 4 -14.01 -0.52 -3.24
N LYS A 5 -14.00 0.53 -4.05
CA LYS A 5 -13.38 0.47 -5.38
C LYS A 5 -11.86 0.52 -5.19
N PHE A 6 -11.13 0.05 -6.18
CA PHE A 6 -9.67 0.14 -6.19
C PHE A 6 -9.16 1.57 -5.93
N ALA A 7 -9.86 2.60 -6.42
CA ALA A 7 -9.48 4.00 -6.18
C ALA A 7 -9.49 4.36 -4.69
N ASP A 8 -10.44 3.85 -3.93
CA ASP A 8 -10.53 4.08 -2.48
C ASP A 8 -9.40 3.34 -1.75
N ALA A 9 -9.15 2.08 -2.12
CA ALA A 9 -8.01 1.31 -1.59
C ALA A 9 -6.66 1.97 -1.90
N LYS A 10 -6.50 2.53 -3.10
CA LYS A 10 -5.31 3.29 -3.50
C LYS A 10 -5.14 4.57 -2.66
N ASN A 11 -6.22 5.26 -2.31
CA ASN A 11 -6.15 6.43 -1.43
C ASN A 11 -5.70 6.03 -0.01
N ILE A 12 -6.20 4.91 0.52
CA ILE A 12 -5.76 4.37 1.81
C ILE A 12 -4.25 4.07 1.80
N VAL A 13 -3.73 3.48 0.71
CA VAL A 13 -2.28 3.29 0.53
C VAL A 13 -1.54 4.62 0.57
N ALA A 14 -2.00 5.62 -0.19
CA ALA A 14 -1.38 6.94 -0.24
C ALA A 14 -1.31 7.62 1.14
N GLU A 15 -2.41 7.56 1.90
CA GLU A 15 -2.50 8.14 3.24
C GLU A 15 -1.54 7.46 4.22
N ASN A 16 -1.47 6.13 4.20
CA ASN A 16 -0.55 5.38 5.06
C ASN A 16 0.92 5.65 4.71
N LEU A 17 1.28 5.67 3.41
CA LEU A 17 2.65 5.98 2.99
C LEU A 17 3.07 7.41 3.37
N LYS A 18 2.15 8.37 3.24
CA LYS A 18 2.39 9.75 3.68
C LYS A 18 2.56 9.84 5.19
N ALA A 19 1.69 9.18 5.97
CA ALA A 19 1.72 9.24 7.42
C ALA A 19 2.95 8.54 8.03
N LEU A 20 3.32 7.38 7.51
CA LEU A 20 4.39 6.55 8.08
C LEU A 20 5.78 6.94 7.56
N PHE A 21 5.89 7.38 6.30
CA PHE A 21 7.18 7.57 5.62
C PHE A 21 7.36 8.95 4.99
N ASN A 22 6.36 9.84 5.11
CA ASN A 22 6.36 11.14 4.43
C ASN A 22 6.55 11.03 2.91
N VAL A 23 5.94 10.01 2.32
CA VAL A 23 6.02 9.71 0.88
C VAL A 23 4.79 10.26 0.17
N GLY A 24 5.00 11.14 -0.82
CA GLY A 24 3.93 11.69 -1.65
C GLY A 24 3.78 11.01 -3.03
N GLU A 25 4.81 10.31 -3.49
CA GLU A 25 4.85 9.65 -4.79
C GLU A 25 5.15 8.16 -4.63
N PHE A 26 4.32 7.32 -5.23
CA PHE A 26 4.45 5.86 -5.25
C PHE A 26 3.84 5.29 -6.53
N GLU A 27 4.24 4.07 -6.86
CA GLU A 27 3.71 3.28 -7.96
C GLU A 27 3.08 2.01 -7.41
N ILE A 28 1.91 1.61 -7.92
CA ILE A 28 1.33 0.30 -7.60
C ILE A 28 1.87 -0.71 -8.60
N THR A 29 2.64 -1.69 -8.11
CA THR A 29 3.27 -2.73 -8.95
C THR A 29 2.51 -4.05 -8.93
N TYR A 30 1.56 -4.20 -8.00
CA TYR A 30 0.62 -5.32 -7.95
C TYR A 30 -0.69 -4.91 -7.28
N VAL A 31 -1.80 -5.40 -7.82
CA VAL A 31 -3.12 -5.28 -7.23
C VAL A 31 -3.96 -6.52 -7.55
N GLU A 32 -4.60 -7.08 -6.54
CA GLU A 32 -5.60 -8.14 -6.67
C GLU A 32 -6.68 -7.94 -5.58
N GLU A 33 -7.96 -8.16 -5.91
CA GLU A 33 -9.00 -8.35 -4.90
C GLU A 33 -9.22 -9.86 -4.73
N LYS A 34 -9.00 -10.39 -3.51
CA LYS A 34 -9.23 -11.79 -3.19
C LYS A 34 -9.85 -11.91 -1.81
N GLU A 35 -10.94 -12.69 -1.71
CA GLU A 35 -11.61 -12.98 -0.42
C GLU A 35 -11.96 -11.71 0.37
N ASP A 36 -12.54 -10.72 -0.32
CA ASP A 36 -12.91 -9.41 0.26
C ASP A 36 -11.72 -8.62 0.83
N VAL A 37 -10.51 -8.88 0.33
CA VAL A 37 -9.30 -8.12 0.67
C VAL A 37 -8.62 -7.62 -0.60
N TRP A 38 -8.37 -6.32 -0.66
CA TRP A 38 -7.45 -5.71 -1.61
C TRP A 38 -6.02 -5.99 -1.18
N LYS A 39 -5.30 -6.74 -2.00
CA LYS A 39 -3.87 -6.99 -1.88
C LYS A 39 -3.12 -6.07 -2.81
N ILE A 40 -2.32 -5.17 -2.26
CA ILE A 40 -1.64 -4.12 -3.02
C ILE A 40 -0.16 -4.09 -2.66
N ASN A 41 0.70 -4.11 -3.67
CA ASN A 41 2.10 -3.71 -3.51
C ASN A 41 2.32 -2.32 -4.09
N ALA A 42 2.95 -1.46 -3.31
CA ALA A 42 3.35 -0.13 -3.69
C ALA A 42 4.88 0.02 -3.59
N GLU A 43 5.52 0.50 -4.64
CA GLU A 43 6.92 0.88 -4.66
C GLU A 43 7.08 2.40 -4.53
N PHE A 44 8.07 2.85 -3.76
CA PHE A 44 8.30 4.26 -3.52
C PHE A 44 9.75 4.55 -3.14
N LYS A 45 10.09 5.84 -3.17
CA LYS A 45 11.37 6.36 -2.68
C LYS A 45 11.20 6.92 -1.27
N GLU A 46 11.86 6.31 -0.29
CA GLU A 46 11.93 6.87 1.05
C GLU A 46 13.17 7.76 1.21
N ILE A 47 13.04 8.80 2.03
CA ILE A 47 14.15 9.66 2.45
C ILE A 47 14.76 9.04 3.72
N THR A 48 16.04 8.70 3.65
CA THR A 48 16.84 8.16 4.76
C THR A 48 17.97 9.12 5.12
N SER A 49 18.67 8.86 6.24
CA SER A 49 19.86 9.63 6.62
C SER A 49 20.98 9.57 5.56
N THR A 50 21.01 8.53 4.74
CA THR A 50 22.02 8.30 3.68
C THR A 50 21.57 8.72 2.28
N GLY A 51 20.38 9.31 2.13
CA GLY A 51 19.82 9.73 0.85
C GLY A 51 18.49 9.05 0.53
N LYS A 52 18.15 8.95 -0.77
CA LYS A 52 16.90 8.32 -1.23
C LYS A 52 17.11 6.84 -1.52
N ARG A 53 16.24 5.99 -0.97
CA ARG A 53 16.27 4.53 -1.21
C ARG A 53 14.96 4.08 -1.83
N TYR A 54 15.05 3.20 -2.83
CA TYR A 54 13.89 2.49 -3.37
C TYR A 54 13.48 1.38 -2.40
N THR A 55 12.19 1.33 -2.08
CA THR A 55 11.59 0.34 -1.19
C THR A 55 10.17 0.01 -1.68
N SER A 56 9.57 -1.01 -1.08
CA SER A 56 8.21 -1.44 -1.32
C SER A 56 7.44 -1.57 0.00
N ALA A 57 6.13 -1.42 -0.09
CA ALA A 57 5.19 -1.79 0.96
C ALA A 57 4.05 -2.62 0.39
N LEU A 58 3.63 -3.59 1.17
CA LEU A 58 2.56 -4.52 0.91
C LEU A 58 1.41 -4.19 1.86
N PHE A 59 0.20 -4.10 1.30
CA PHE A 59 -1.04 -3.78 2.00
C PHE A 59 -2.07 -4.87 1.74
N GLY A 60 -2.70 -5.36 2.81
CA GLY A 60 -3.98 -6.06 2.77
C GLY A 60 -5.05 -5.17 3.35
N ILE A 61 -6.01 -4.74 2.54
CA ILE A 61 -7.07 -3.79 2.92
C ILE A 61 -8.42 -4.49 2.80
N ASP A 62 -9.19 -4.52 3.88
CA ASP A 62 -10.54 -5.05 3.85
C ASP A 62 -11.43 -4.27 2.86
N ALA A 63 -11.98 -4.98 1.88
CA ALA A 63 -12.74 -4.37 0.78
C ALA A 63 -14.12 -3.86 1.20
N ILE A 64 -14.58 -4.12 2.43
CA ILE A 64 -15.87 -3.67 2.95
C ILE A 64 -15.70 -2.45 3.87
N THR A 65 -14.69 -2.48 4.71
CA THR A 65 -14.47 -1.51 5.79
C THR A 65 -13.36 -0.51 5.51
N GLY A 66 -12.41 -0.85 4.63
CA GLY A 66 -11.20 -0.07 4.38
C GLY A 66 -10.12 -0.21 5.44
N GLU A 67 -10.30 -1.11 6.41
CA GLU A 67 -9.29 -1.38 7.43
C GLU A 67 -8.05 -2.02 6.80
N VAL A 68 -6.87 -1.51 7.14
CA VAL A 68 -5.59 -2.15 6.78
C VAL A 68 -5.36 -3.34 7.71
N LYS A 69 -5.61 -4.55 7.21
CA LYS A 69 -5.45 -5.82 7.94
C LYS A 69 -4.05 -6.40 7.86
N GLU A 70 -3.31 -6.06 6.82
CA GLU A 70 -1.91 -6.46 6.65
C GLU A 70 -1.08 -5.28 6.16
N PHE A 71 0.09 -5.10 6.77
CA PHE A 71 1.08 -4.12 6.34
C PHE A 71 2.49 -4.68 6.51
N ARG A 72 3.28 -4.69 5.44
CA ARG A 72 4.71 -5.06 5.49
C ARG A 72 5.53 -4.14 4.61
N LYS A 73 6.65 -3.62 5.12
CA LYS A 73 7.63 -2.83 4.35
C LYS A 73 8.86 -3.67 4.03
N ASP A 74 9.57 -3.34 2.96
CA ASP A 74 10.84 -3.98 2.54
C ASP A 74 10.69 -5.47 2.23
N TYR A 75 9.47 -5.92 1.93
CA TYR A 75 9.21 -7.30 1.56
C TYR A 75 9.53 -7.49 0.07
N MET A 76 10.57 -8.26 -0.23
CA MET A 76 10.99 -8.59 -1.59
C MET A 76 10.08 -9.62 -2.29
N GLY A 77 9.10 -10.18 -1.57
CA GLY A 77 8.10 -11.06 -2.16
C GLY A 77 6.94 -10.27 -2.77
N ARG A 78 6.38 -10.79 -3.87
CA ARG A 78 5.04 -10.39 -4.31
C ARG A 78 4.01 -11.21 -3.53
N PHE A 79 2.80 -10.70 -3.40
CA PHE A 79 1.66 -11.53 -3.01
C PHE A 79 1.49 -12.71 -3.97
#